data_AF-A0A077LNZ7-F1
#
_entry.id   AF-A0A077LNZ7-F1
#
_cell.length_a   1.000
_cell.length_b   1.000
_cell.length_c   1.000
_cell.angle_alpha   90.00
_cell.angle_beta   90.00
_cell.angle_gamma   90.00
#
_symmetry.space_group_name_H-M   'P 1'
#
loop_
_entity.id
_entity.type
_entity.pdbx_description
1 polymer ?
#
loop_
_entity_poly.entity_id
_entity_poly.type
_entity_poly.pdbx_seq_one_letter_code
_entity_poly.pdbx_strand_id
1 'polypeptide(L)'
;MALRLEARRLGLGMQLAREEWPHWLLREPPGSCAQYHCPRRSAESGQWQYWQTEPGTWVNRWREPCADERVMAHLQGLPGDVYKVEVDARMLSLYWGERGDAQVLQHINEAMKALARL
;
A
#
# COMPACT_ATOMS: atom_id res chain seq x y z
N MET A 1 -17.03 -7.16 5.62
CA MET A 1 -16.55 -8.07 6.70
C MET A 1 -15.71 -9.23 6.19
N ALA A 2 -16.03 -9.88 5.06
CA ALA A 2 -15.28 -11.04 4.55
C ALA A 2 -13.79 -10.78 4.27
N LEU A 3 -13.45 -9.69 3.55
CA LEU A 3 -12.05 -9.36 3.19
C LEU A 3 -11.13 -9.23 4.41
N ARG A 4 -11.62 -8.60 5.47
CA ARG A 4 -10.86 -8.37 6.70
C ARG A 4 -10.54 -9.65 7.47
N LEU A 5 -11.42 -10.64 7.42
CA LEU A 5 -11.18 -11.97 7.98
C LEU A 5 -10.17 -12.74 7.12
N GLU A 6 -10.30 -12.63 5.80
CA GLU A 6 -9.37 -13.27 4.86
C GLU A 6 -7.95 -12.70 4.99
N ALA A 7 -7.81 -11.39 5.14
CA ALA A 7 -6.53 -10.73 5.34
C ALA A 7 -5.80 -11.26 6.58
N ARG A 8 -6.54 -11.50 7.68
CA ARG A 8 -5.98 -12.14 8.87
C ARG A 8 -5.47 -13.56 8.61
N ARG A 9 -6.19 -14.37 7.80
CA ARG A 9 -5.72 -15.72 7.40
C ARG A 9 -4.45 -15.66 6.58
N LEU A 10 -4.28 -14.60 5.80
CA LEU A 10 -3.09 -14.32 5.00
C LEU A 10 -1.91 -13.75 5.82
N GLY A 11 -2.11 -13.50 7.12
CA GLY A 11 -1.11 -12.93 8.01
C GLY A 11 -0.99 -11.41 7.94
N LEU A 12 -1.96 -10.72 7.33
CA LEU A 12 -2.02 -9.26 7.31
C LEU A 12 -2.79 -8.76 8.54
N GLY A 13 -2.22 -7.76 9.21
CA GLY A 13 -2.96 -6.94 10.15
C GLY A 13 -3.81 -5.93 9.38
N MET A 14 -5.00 -5.62 9.91
CA MET A 14 -5.90 -4.64 9.31
C MET A 14 -6.46 -3.74 10.40
N GLN A 15 -6.42 -2.44 10.15
CA GLN A 15 -7.09 -1.42 10.97
C GLN A 15 -7.73 -0.34 10.08
N LEU A 16 -8.73 0.36 10.62
CA LEU A 16 -9.23 1.58 10.02
C LEU A 16 -8.32 2.72 10.47
N ALA A 17 -7.54 3.28 9.54
CA ALA A 17 -6.67 4.41 9.81
C ALA A 17 -7.38 5.71 9.40
N ARG A 18 -7.18 6.77 10.19
CA ARG A 18 -7.53 8.13 9.81
C ARG A 18 -6.26 8.79 9.29
N GLU A 19 -6.14 8.83 7.97
CA GLU A 19 -4.93 9.31 7.30
C GLU A 19 -5.12 10.76 6.85
N GLU A 20 -4.07 11.57 7.00
CA GLU A 20 -4.00 12.90 6.43
C GLU A 20 -3.39 12.81 5.03
N TRP A 21 -4.24 12.98 4.01
CA TRP A 21 -3.80 12.91 2.62
C TRP A 21 -3.04 14.18 2.22
N PRO A 22 -2.00 14.07 1.38
CA PRO A 22 -1.36 15.26 0.83
C PRO A 22 -2.35 16.11 0.03
N HIS A 23 -2.35 17.41 0.26
CA HIS A 23 -3.25 18.38 -0.41
C HIS A 23 -3.12 18.39 -1.95
N TRP A 24 -2.01 17.87 -2.48
CA TRP A 24 -1.77 17.79 -3.93
C TRP A 24 -2.36 16.53 -4.56
N LEU A 25 -2.92 15.61 -3.78
CA LEU A 25 -3.52 14.38 -4.29
C LEU A 25 -4.89 14.70 -4.91
N LEU A 26 -4.96 14.68 -6.25
CA LEU A 26 -6.15 15.06 -7.03
C LEU A 26 -7.43 14.32 -6.63
N ARG A 27 -7.30 13.05 -6.24
CA ARG A 27 -8.40 12.23 -5.72
C ARG A 27 -8.12 11.96 -4.25
N GLU A 28 -8.66 12.80 -3.38
CA GLU A 28 -8.61 12.58 -1.94
C GLU A 28 -9.38 11.30 -1.60
N PRO A 29 -8.71 10.29 -1.04
CA PRO A 29 -9.38 9.12 -0.50
C PRO A 29 -10.26 9.50 0.70
N PRO A 30 -11.16 8.60 1.13
CA PRO A 30 -11.96 8.83 2.33
C PRO A 30 -11.06 9.13 3.53
N GLY A 31 -11.51 10.03 4.41
CA GLY A 31 -10.75 10.40 5.62
C GLY A 31 -10.52 9.24 6.60
N SER A 32 -11.26 8.13 6.46
CA SER A 32 -10.93 6.85 7.11
C SER A 32 -10.89 5.75 6.06
N CYS A 33 -9.79 5.01 6.00
CA CYS A 33 -9.59 3.94 5.02
C CYS A 33 -8.99 2.69 5.69
N ALA A 34 -9.10 1.55 5.01
CA ALA A 34 -8.54 0.31 5.50
C ALA A 34 -7.03 0.30 5.27
N GLN A 35 -6.28 0.24 6.37
CA GLN A 35 -4.84 0.06 6.38
C GLN A 35 -4.53 -1.41 6.62
N TYR A 36 -3.93 -2.04 5.63
CA TYR A 36 -3.38 -3.39 5.71
C TYR A 36 -1.88 -3.29 5.97
N HIS A 37 -1.35 -4.09 6.88
CA HIS A 37 0.06 -4.04 7.24
C HIS A 37 0.66 -5.42 7.49
N CYS A 38 1.95 -5.54 7.21
CA CYS A 38 2.75 -6.73 7.51
C CYS A 38 4.12 -6.35 8.06
N PRO A 39 4.75 -7.23 8.88
CA PRO A 39 6.11 -7.00 9.35
C PRO A 39 7.10 -7.06 8.20
N ARG A 40 8.09 -6.19 8.28
CA ARG A 40 9.18 -6.09 7.32
C ARG A 40 10.24 -7.16 7.60
N ARG A 41 10.81 -7.76 6.55
CA ARG A 41 11.80 -8.84 6.69
C ARG A 41 13.25 -8.39 6.46
N SER A 42 13.45 -7.32 5.71
CA SER A 42 14.77 -6.70 5.49
C SER A 42 14.79 -5.28 6.04
N ALA A 43 15.78 -4.96 6.88
CA ALA A 43 15.98 -3.61 7.42
C ALA A 43 16.91 -2.74 6.55
N GLU A 44 17.51 -3.30 5.50
CA GLU A 44 18.53 -2.60 4.69
C GLU A 44 17.94 -1.57 3.73
N SER A 45 16.71 -1.76 3.29
CA SER A 45 16.07 -0.88 2.33
C SER A 45 15.57 0.39 3.05
N GLY A 46 15.70 1.55 2.40
CA GLY A 46 15.32 2.82 3.01
C GLY A 46 13.85 2.86 3.43
N GLN A 47 13.51 3.79 4.31
CA GLN A 47 12.12 4.15 4.57
C GLN A 47 11.60 4.97 3.39
N TRP A 48 10.41 4.66 2.92
CA TRP A 48 9.81 5.37 1.79
C TRP A 48 8.29 5.38 1.91
N GLN A 49 7.69 6.35 1.24
CA GLN A 49 6.24 6.43 1.09
C GLN A 49 5.93 6.89 -0.32
N TYR A 50 4.98 6.22 -0.93
CA TYR A 50 4.48 6.53 -2.26
C TYR A 50 2.96 6.62 -2.22
N TRP A 51 2.43 7.58 -2.97
CA TRP A 51 1.00 7.74 -3.20
C TRP A 51 0.69 7.48 -4.66
N GLN A 52 -0.46 6.85 -4.87
CA GLN A 52 -1.01 6.65 -6.20
C GLN A 52 -1.82 7.88 -6.60
N THR A 53 -1.33 8.62 -7.58
CA THR A 53 -2.03 9.82 -8.11
C THR A 53 -3.07 9.43 -9.14
N GLU A 54 -2.68 8.51 -10.02
CA GLU A 54 -3.54 7.83 -11.00
C GLU A 54 -3.23 6.33 -10.93
N PRO A 55 -4.17 5.44 -11.33
CA PRO A 55 -3.92 4.00 -11.33
C PRO A 55 -2.61 3.65 -12.04
N GLY A 56 -1.68 3.03 -11.29
CA GLY A 56 -0.34 2.67 -11.78
C GLY A 56 0.72 3.79 -11.73
N THR A 57 0.36 5.03 -11.38
CA THR A 57 1.29 6.16 -11.28
C THR A 57 1.57 6.49 -9.82
N TRP A 58 2.82 6.27 -9.40
CA TRP A 58 3.25 6.37 -8.01
C TRP A 58 4.31 7.44 -7.82
N VAL A 59 4.07 8.34 -6.86
CA VAL A 59 4.96 9.46 -6.57
C VAL A 59 5.27 9.57 -5.08
N ASN A 60 6.46 10.06 -4.75
CA ASN A 60 6.88 10.31 -3.37
C ASN A 60 6.27 11.61 -2.82
N ARG A 61 6.70 12.02 -1.63
CA ARG A 61 6.20 13.24 -0.95
C ARG A 61 6.51 14.54 -1.70
N TRP A 62 7.49 14.50 -2.58
CA TRP A 62 7.93 15.60 -3.42
C TRP A 62 7.34 15.54 -4.83
N ARG A 63 6.42 14.60 -5.09
CA ARG A 63 5.81 14.31 -6.39
C ARG A 63 6.81 13.80 -7.43
N GLU A 64 7.92 13.21 -6.98
CA GLU A 64 8.88 12.57 -7.86
C GLU A 64 8.46 11.10 -8.08
N PRO A 65 8.59 10.57 -9.31
CA PRO A 65 8.33 9.17 -9.58
C PRO A 65 9.17 8.23 -8.69
N CYS A 66 8.64 7.03 -8.41
CA CYS A 66 9.43 6.00 -7.72
C CYS A 66 10.71 5.69 -8.51
N ALA A 67 11.86 6.00 -7.93
CA ALA A 67 13.17 5.84 -8.56
C ALA A 67 13.68 4.39 -8.54
N ASP A 68 13.16 3.56 -7.63
CA ASP A 68 13.52 2.14 -7.55
C ASP A 68 12.59 1.32 -8.45
N GLU A 69 13.13 0.84 -9.57
CA GLU A 69 12.40 0.03 -10.54
C GLU A 69 11.81 -1.25 -9.92
N ARG A 70 12.47 -1.84 -8.91
CA ARG A 70 11.99 -3.04 -8.23
C ARG A 70 10.73 -2.75 -7.42
N VAL A 71 10.72 -1.62 -6.70
CA VAL A 71 9.54 -1.16 -5.97
C VAL A 71 8.44 -0.75 -6.94
N MET A 72 8.78 0.00 -7.98
CA MET A 72 7.83 0.45 -9.00
C MET A 72 7.11 -0.71 -9.69
N ALA A 73 7.81 -1.79 -10.04
CA ALA A 73 7.22 -2.97 -10.68
C ALA A 73 6.09 -3.60 -9.84
N HIS A 74 6.27 -3.64 -8.51
CA HIS A 74 5.22 -4.14 -7.61
C HIS A 74 4.09 -3.12 -7.40
N LEU A 75 4.43 -1.83 -7.31
CA LEU A 75 3.44 -0.76 -7.14
C LEU A 75 2.53 -0.61 -8.36
N GLN A 76 3.06 -0.72 -9.58
CA GLN A 76 2.27 -0.64 -10.82
C GLN A 76 1.23 -1.75 -10.94
N GLY A 77 1.49 -2.92 -10.34
CA GLY A 77 0.55 -4.04 -10.32
C GLY A 77 -0.59 -3.89 -9.31
N LEU A 78 -0.57 -2.86 -8.45
CA LEU A 78 -1.61 -2.64 -7.46
C LEU A 78 -2.86 -2.01 -8.08
N PRO A 79 -4.06 -2.32 -7.54
CA PRO A 79 -5.30 -1.78 -8.08
C PRO A 79 -5.41 -0.26 -7.85
N GLY A 80 -6.21 0.39 -8.70
CA GLY A 80 -6.39 1.84 -8.75
C GLY A 80 -7.06 2.48 -7.52
N ASP A 81 -7.51 1.67 -6.56
CA ASP A 81 -8.09 2.08 -5.29
C ASP A 81 -7.13 1.82 -4.10
N VAL A 82 -5.87 1.48 -4.38
CA VAL A 82 -4.78 1.58 -3.40
C VAL A 82 -4.19 2.98 -3.47
N TYR A 83 -4.35 3.73 -2.39
CA TYR A 83 -4.04 5.15 -2.38
C TYR A 83 -2.62 5.46 -1.93
N LYS A 84 -2.09 4.67 -1.00
CA LYS A 84 -0.78 4.89 -0.37
C LYS A 84 -0.13 3.57 -0.01
N VAL A 85 1.18 3.50 -0.19
CA VAL A 85 2.04 2.45 0.35
C VAL A 85 3.20 3.12 1.06
N GLU A 86 3.47 2.69 2.27
CA GLU A 86 4.59 3.18 3.05
C GLU A 86 5.36 2.00 3.67
N VAL A 87 6.65 2.20 3.78
CA VAL A 87 7.57 1.29 4.45
C VAL A 87 8.33 2.09 5.47
N ASP A 88 8.18 1.70 6.73
CA ASP A 88 8.96 2.20 7.84
C ASP A 88 10.07 1.20 8.24
N ALA A 89 10.70 1.40 9.40
CA ALA A 89 11.78 0.55 9.88
C ALA A 89 11.35 -0.90 10.20
N ARG A 90 10.06 -1.16 10.42
CA ARG A 90 9.53 -2.43 10.95
C ARG A 90 8.31 -2.96 10.18
N MET A 91 7.57 -2.09 9.50
CA MET A 91 6.29 -2.39 8.91
C MET A 91 6.22 -1.90 7.47
N LEU A 92 5.52 -2.68 6.65
CA LEU A 92 4.97 -2.22 5.38
C LEU A 92 3.47 -2.04 5.57
N SER A 93 2.97 -0.86 5.22
CA SER A 93 1.57 -0.48 5.32
C SER A 93 1.01 -0.06 3.96
N LEU A 94 -0.20 -0.51 3.66
CA LEU A 94 -0.90 -0.25 2.41
C LEU A 94 -2.33 0.20 2.72
N TYR A 95 -2.76 1.28 2.09
CA TYR A 95 -4.05 1.92 2.32
C TYR A 95 -4.96 1.68 1.12
N TRP A 96 -6.05 0.96 1.34
CA TRP A 96 -6.91 0.43 0.27
C TRP A 96 -8.39 0.77 0.48
N GLY A 97 -9.07 1.09 -0.63
CA GLY A 97 -10.51 1.37 -0.66
C GLY A 97 -11.44 0.15 -0.55
N GLU A 98 -10.89 -1.06 -0.52
CA GLU A 98 -11.64 -2.32 -0.46
C GLU A 98 -12.70 -2.48 -1.58
N ARG A 99 -12.51 -1.88 -2.78
CA ARG A 99 -13.50 -1.96 -3.88
C ARG A 99 -13.41 -3.26 -4.70
N GLY A 100 -12.59 -4.22 -4.26
CA GLY A 100 -12.37 -5.52 -4.90
C GLY A 100 -12.89 -6.72 -4.09
N ASP A 101 -12.49 -7.91 -4.52
CA ASP A 101 -12.83 -9.19 -3.88
C ASP A 101 -11.61 -9.86 -3.21
N ALA A 102 -11.77 -11.11 -2.78
CA ALA A 102 -10.71 -11.86 -2.13
C ALA A 102 -9.51 -12.13 -3.06
N GLN A 103 -9.71 -12.18 -4.38
CA GLN A 103 -8.63 -12.37 -5.34
C GLN A 103 -7.79 -11.10 -5.45
N VAL A 104 -8.43 -9.92 -5.41
CA VAL A 104 -7.72 -8.64 -5.33
C VAL A 104 -6.90 -8.56 -4.04
N LEU A 105 -7.48 -8.96 -2.91
CA LEU A 105 -6.75 -9.01 -1.63
C LEU A 105 -5.55 -9.96 -1.68
N GLN A 106 -5.69 -11.13 -2.32
CA GLN A 106 -4.57 -12.06 -2.50
C GLN A 106 -3.45 -11.46 -3.35
N HIS A 107 -3.80 -10.76 -4.44
CA HIS A 107 -2.84 -10.07 -5.29
C HIS A 107 -2.09 -8.96 -4.54
N ILE A 108 -2.82 -8.16 -3.75
CA ILE A 108 -2.24 -7.15 -2.86
C ILE A 108 -1.29 -7.80 -1.85
N ASN A 109 -1.69 -8.90 -1.23
CA ASN A 109 -0.87 -9.62 -0.24
C ASN A 109 0.45 -10.12 -0.85
N GLU A 110 0.42 -10.68 -2.06
CA GLU A 110 1.65 -11.12 -2.74
C GLU A 110 2.57 -9.93 -3.08
N ALA A 111 2.01 -8.81 -3.53
CA ALA A 111 2.77 -7.58 -3.74
C ALA A 111 3.40 -7.06 -2.43
N MET A 112 2.64 -7.03 -1.33
CA MET A 112 3.14 -6.63 -0.01
C MET A 112 4.26 -7.54 0.49
N LYS A 113 4.13 -8.87 0.32
CA LYS A 113 5.18 -9.83 0.70
C LYS A 113 6.45 -9.67 -0.11
N ALA A 114 6.33 -9.35 -1.41
CA ALA A 114 7.49 -9.08 -2.26
C ALA A 114 8.19 -7.79 -1.84
N LEU A 115 7.43 -6.71 -1.66
CA LEU A 115 7.93 -5.41 -1.19
C LEU A 115 8.56 -5.49 0.21
N ALA A 116 8.03 -6.32 1.12
CA ALA A 116 8.58 -6.46 2.48
C ALA A 116 9.94 -7.19 2.55
N ARG A 117 10.38 -7.79 1.43
CA ARG A 117 11.68 -8.46 1.28
C ARG A 117 12.71 -7.63 0.53
N LEU A 118 12.25 -6.70 -0.31
CA LEU A 118 13.11 -5.68 -0.91
C LEU A 118 13.70 -4.84 0.20
#